data_AF-A0AAV6NK07-F1
#
_entry.id   AF-A0AAV6NK07-F1
#
_cell.length_a   1.000
_cell.length_b   1.000
_cell.length_c   1.000
_cell.angle_alpha   90.00
_cell.angle_beta   90.00
_cell.angle_gamma   90.00
#
_symmetry.space_group_name_H-M   'P 1'
#
loop_
_entity.id
_entity.type
_entity.pdbx_description
1 polymer ?
#
loop_
_entity_poly.entity_id
_entity_poly.type
_entity_poly.pdbx_seq_one_letter_code
_entity_poly.pdbx_strand_id
1 'polypeptide(L)'
;MEAAKEDSGFTYSIVSPTAFFKSLGGQVELVKGGKPYVMFGDGFARWWPRKALTPLEQGEILFRLLGKEPNFLKVPIGIMDFAIGILDFLVKFVPAMEDAAEYGKIGRYYAAESMLILDPETGEYSAEKTPSYGKDTLEDFFERVLREGMAGQELGERTIF
;
A
#
# COMPACT_ATOMS: atom_id res chain seq x y z
N MET A 1 -12.60 -11.45 16.50
CA MET A 1 -12.58 -9.97 16.44
C MET A 1 -13.98 -9.39 16.59
N GLU A 2 -15.02 -9.98 15.96
CA GLU A 2 -16.43 -9.69 16.28
C GLU A 2 -16.76 -9.85 17.76
N ALA A 3 -16.26 -10.89 18.43
CA ALA A 3 -16.51 -11.14 19.85
C ALA A 3 -16.00 -10.03 20.81
N ALA A 4 -15.06 -9.18 20.37
CA ALA A 4 -14.57 -8.05 21.18
C ALA A 4 -15.39 -6.76 20.97
N LYS A 5 -16.27 -6.72 19.96
CA LYS A 5 -17.15 -5.57 19.70
C LYS A 5 -18.36 -5.54 20.64
N GLU A 6 -18.72 -6.68 21.23
CA GLU A 6 -19.91 -6.82 22.10
C GLU A 6 -19.62 -6.56 23.59
N ASP A 7 -18.35 -6.49 23.99
CA ASP A 7 -17.96 -6.19 25.37
C ASP A 7 -17.71 -4.68 25.56
N SER A 8 -18.67 -4.00 26.18
CA SER A 8 -18.62 -2.57 26.48
C SER A 8 -17.57 -2.18 27.54
N GLY A 9 -16.93 -3.16 28.19
CA GLY A 9 -15.83 -2.95 29.14
C GLY A 9 -14.44 -2.96 28.50
N PHE A 10 -14.32 -3.34 27.22
CA PHE A 10 -13.03 -3.48 26.53
C PHE A 10 -12.76 -2.31 25.59
N THR A 11 -11.81 -1.44 25.97
CA THR A 11 -11.33 -0.38 25.09
C THR A 11 -10.27 -0.93 24.14
N TYR A 12 -10.55 -0.92 22.85
CA TYR A 12 -9.58 -1.29 21.81
C TYR A 12 -9.48 -0.20 20.75
N SER A 13 -8.36 -0.19 20.03
CA SER A 13 -8.18 0.62 18.82
C SER A 13 -7.74 -0.32 17.71
N ILE A 14 -8.54 -0.38 16.63
CA ILE A 14 -8.15 -1.12 15.43
C ILE A 14 -7.18 -0.23 14.67
N VAL A 15 -5.90 -0.58 14.70
CA VAL A 15 -4.91 -0.01 13.80
C VAL A 15 -4.91 -0.90 12.57
N SER A 16 -5.31 -0.37 11.41
CA SER A 16 -5.07 -1.03 10.13
C SER A 16 -3.66 -0.65 9.67
N PRO A 17 -2.63 -1.49 9.89
CA PRO A 17 -1.30 -1.20 9.37
C PRO A 17 -1.38 -1.19 7.85
N THR A 18 -1.30 -0.02 7.25
CA THR A 18 -1.10 0.11 5.83
C THR A 18 0.36 -0.25 5.57
N ALA A 19 0.63 -1.28 4.75
CA ALA A 19 2.00 -1.69 4.38
C ALA A 19 2.71 -0.67 3.46
N PHE A 20 2.38 0.61 3.60
CA PHE A 20 2.45 1.62 2.55
C PHE A 20 3.79 2.35 2.50
N PHE A 21 4.38 2.65 3.65
CA PHE A 21 5.43 3.67 3.73
C PHE A 21 6.75 3.28 3.07
N LYS A 22 7.18 2.01 3.16
CA LYS A 22 8.44 1.58 2.53
C LYS A 22 8.33 1.47 1.01
N SER A 23 7.20 0.94 0.53
CA SER A 23 6.91 0.89 -0.91
C SER A 23 6.95 2.29 -1.52
N LEU A 24 6.35 3.27 -0.82
CA LEU A 24 6.39 4.66 -1.23
C LEU A 24 7.79 5.30 -1.17
N GLY A 25 8.58 5.01 -0.15
CA GLY A 25 9.99 5.44 -0.11
C GLY A 25 10.78 4.94 -1.32
N GLY A 26 10.59 3.67 -1.71
CA GLY A 26 11.17 3.13 -2.94
C GLY A 26 10.68 3.82 -4.21
N GLN A 27 9.40 4.21 -4.27
CA GLN A 27 8.87 5.02 -5.38
C GLN A 27 9.55 6.40 -5.47
N VAL A 28 9.86 7.05 -4.34
CA VAL A 28 10.59 8.33 -4.33
C VAL A 28 11.95 8.20 -5.02
N GLU A 29 12.71 7.16 -4.68
CA GLU A 29 14.02 6.91 -5.28
C GLU A 29 13.92 6.60 -6.78
N LEU A 30 12.97 5.75 -7.18
CA LEU A 30 12.72 5.41 -8.58
C LEU A 30 12.42 6.66 -9.41
N VAL A 31 11.47 7.48 -8.96
CA VAL A 31 11.04 8.68 -9.69
C VAL A 31 12.13 9.74 -9.69
N LYS A 32 12.86 9.92 -8.58
CA LYS A 32 14.04 10.80 -8.51
C LYS A 32 15.08 10.38 -9.56
N GLY A 33 15.32 9.08 -9.70
CA GLY A 33 16.17 8.46 -10.73
C GLY A 33 15.61 8.48 -12.17
N GLY A 34 14.42 9.06 -12.39
CA GLY A 34 13.79 9.18 -13.70
C GLY A 34 13.07 7.91 -14.18
N LYS A 35 12.88 6.92 -13.31
CA LYS A 35 12.06 5.74 -13.58
C LYS A 35 10.57 6.08 -13.40
N PRO A 36 9.65 5.35 -14.04
CA PRO A 36 8.22 5.56 -13.86
C PRO A 36 7.78 5.21 -12.43
N TYR A 37 6.74 5.90 -11.95
CA TYR A 37 6.01 5.52 -10.75
C TYR A 37 5.17 4.27 -11.05
N VAL A 38 5.33 3.22 -10.25
CA VAL A 38 4.70 1.91 -10.50
C VAL A 38 3.40 1.79 -9.72
N MET A 39 2.30 1.51 -10.43
CA MET A 39 0.97 1.29 -9.87
C MET A 39 0.46 -0.09 -10.26
N PHE A 40 -0.08 -0.82 -9.30
CA PHE A 40 -0.78 -2.06 -9.59
C PHE A 40 -2.26 -1.78 -9.91
N GLY A 41 -2.82 -2.50 -10.88
CA GLY A 41 -4.17 -2.29 -11.37
C GLY A 41 -4.30 -1.16 -12.39
N ASP A 42 -5.48 -0.58 -12.48
CA ASP A 42 -5.83 0.52 -13.41
C ASP A 42 -5.42 1.91 -12.88
N GLY A 43 -4.84 1.98 -11.68
CA GLY A 43 -4.46 3.21 -10.99
C GLY A 43 -5.62 3.87 -10.23
N PHE A 44 -6.83 3.33 -10.37
CA PHE A 44 -8.03 3.71 -9.64
C PHE A 44 -8.48 2.49 -8.86
N ALA A 45 -8.20 2.42 -7.56
CA ALA A 45 -8.82 1.37 -6.77
C ALA A 45 -10.35 1.52 -6.90
N ARG A 46 -10.99 0.62 -7.68
CA ARG A 46 -12.43 0.65 -8.02
C ARG A 46 -13.34 0.67 -6.78
N TRP A 47 -12.74 0.32 -5.64
CA TRP A 47 -13.33 0.20 -4.32
C TRP A 47 -12.86 1.31 -3.36
N TRP A 48 -12.31 2.40 -3.89
CA TRP A 48 -11.72 3.47 -3.11
C TRP A 48 -12.59 4.74 -3.13
N PRO A 49 -13.13 5.16 -1.99
CA PRO A 49 -13.84 6.42 -1.80
C PRO A 49 -12.87 7.60 -1.93
N ARG A 50 -13.40 8.67 -2.51
CA ARG A 50 -12.74 9.93 -2.87
C ARG A 50 -11.96 10.71 -1.78
N LYS A 51 -11.84 10.18 -0.55
CA LYS A 51 -11.18 10.85 0.58
C LYS A 51 -9.80 10.30 0.91
N ALA A 52 -9.40 9.18 0.34
CA ALA A 52 -8.06 8.66 0.51
C ALA A 52 -7.31 8.78 -0.83
N LEU A 53 -5.98 8.90 -0.82
CA LEU A 53 -5.21 9.17 -2.05
C LEU A 53 -5.06 7.89 -2.88
N THR A 54 -5.46 7.93 -4.14
CA THR A 54 -5.24 6.85 -5.12
C THR A 54 -3.75 6.76 -5.50
N PRO A 55 -3.23 5.59 -5.94
CA PRO A 55 -1.84 5.48 -6.40
C PRO A 55 -1.46 6.52 -7.48
N LEU A 56 -2.43 6.89 -8.33
CA LEU A 56 -2.25 7.94 -9.33
C LEU A 56 -1.99 9.29 -8.68
N GLU A 57 -2.87 9.74 -7.77
CA GLU A 57 -2.73 11.02 -7.06
C GLU A 57 -1.43 11.07 -6.24
N GLN A 58 -1.01 9.95 -5.66
CA GLN A 58 0.26 9.87 -4.92
C GLN A 58 1.47 10.10 -5.83
N GLY A 59 1.48 9.45 -7.00
CA GLY A 59 2.55 9.68 -7.96
C GLY A 59 2.50 11.10 -8.54
N GLU A 60 1.32 11.68 -8.78
CA GLU A 60 1.17 13.08 -9.20
C GLU A 60 1.78 14.06 -8.20
N ILE A 61 1.53 13.88 -6.90
CA ILE A 61 2.17 14.66 -5.84
C ILE A 61 3.69 14.54 -5.95
N LEU A 62 4.22 13.31 -6.07
CA LEU A 62 5.65 13.07 -6.14
C LEU A 62 6.31 13.68 -7.38
N PHE A 63 5.70 13.55 -8.56
CA PHE A 63 6.19 14.18 -9.80
C PHE A 63 6.20 15.71 -9.70
N ARG A 64 5.14 16.28 -9.11
CA ARG A 64 5.04 17.72 -8.85
C ARG A 64 6.15 18.20 -7.92
N LEU A 65 6.37 17.52 -6.78
CA LEU A 65 7.42 17.87 -5.82
C LEU A 65 8.83 17.77 -6.43
N LEU A 66 9.03 16.85 -7.38
CA LEU A 66 10.30 16.69 -8.09
C LEU A 66 10.47 17.59 -9.32
N GLY A 67 9.44 18.36 -9.70
CA GLY A 67 9.46 19.17 -10.92
C GLY A 67 9.63 18.35 -12.21
N LYS A 68 9.13 17.11 -12.23
CA LYS A 68 9.24 16.18 -13.37
C LYS A 68 7.89 16.01 -14.06
N GLU A 69 7.92 15.70 -15.36
CA GLU A 69 6.70 15.29 -16.06
C GLU A 69 6.17 13.95 -15.52
N PRO A 70 4.85 13.78 -15.35
CA PRO A 70 4.28 12.55 -14.84
C PRO A 70 4.57 11.35 -15.75
N ASN A 71 5.12 10.28 -15.18
CA ASN A 71 5.46 9.06 -15.90
C ASN A 71 5.03 7.83 -15.09
N PHE A 72 4.01 7.11 -15.57
CA PHE A 72 3.37 6.05 -14.82
C PHE A 72 3.50 4.70 -15.52
N LEU A 73 3.81 3.66 -14.74
CA LEU A 73 3.75 2.27 -15.17
C LEU A 73 2.59 1.57 -14.46
N LYS A 74 1.63 1.08 -15.23
CA LYS A 74 0.50 0.29 -14.72
C LYS A 74 0.81 -1.19 -14.87
N VAL A 75 0.73 -1.92 -13.77
CA VAL A 75 0.99 -3.36 -13.69
C VAL A 75 -0.32 -4.08 -13.42
N PRO A 76 -0.84 -4.87 -14.39
CA PRO A 76 -2.06 -5.64 -14.18
C PRO A 76 -1.95 -6.55 -12.95
N ILE A 77 -2.98 -6.55 -12.11
CA ILE A 77 -3.04 -7.33 -10.88
C ILE A 77 -2.88 -8.84 -11.15
N GLY A 78 -3.38 -9.32 -12.29
CA GLY A 78 -3.25 -10.72 -12.71
C GLY A 78 -1.80 -11.20 -12.86
N ILE A 79 -0.82 -10.30 -13.02
CA ILE A 79 0.61 -10.67 -12.99
C ILE A 79 1.00 -11.19 -11.61
N MET A 80 0.49 -10.57 -10.55
CA MET A 80 0.73 -11.03 -9.18
C MET A 80 0.00 -12.35 -8.90
N ASP A 81 -1.24 -12.49 -9.37
CA ASP A 81 -1.99 -13.76 -9.25
C ASP A 81 -1.24 -14.92 -9.92
N PHE A 82 -0.68 -14.67 -11.11
CA PHE A 82 0.14 -15.65 -11.83
C PHE A 82 1.44 -15.99 -11.08
N ALA A 83 2.16 -14.98 -10.58
CA ALA A 83 3.40 -15.18 -9.83
C ALA A 83 3.16 -15.96 -8.52
N ILE A 84 2.09 -15.62 -7.78
CA ILE A 84 1.67 -16.36 -6.58
C ILE A 84 1.33 -17.80 -6.95
N GLY A 85 0.62 -18.05 -8.05
CA GLY A 85 0.30 -19.41 -8.50
C GLY A 85 1.55 -20.25 -8.80
N ILE A 86 2.58 -19.65 -9.40
CA ILE A 86 3.88 -20.32 -9.60
C ILE A 86 4.55 -20.59 -8.26
N LEU A 87 4.60 -19.61 -7.35
CA LEU A 87 5.20 -19.77 -6.03
C LEU A 87 4.49 -20.87 -5.23
N ASP A 88 3.16 -20.86 -5.18
CA ASP A 88 2.36 -21.90 -4.52
C ASP A 88 2.61 -23.29 -5.10
N PHE A 89 2.86 -23.40 -6.40
CA PHE A 89 3.27 -24.66 -7.01
C PHE A 89 4.68 -25.09 -6.56
N LEU A 90 5.64 -24.16 -6.52
CA LEU A 90 7.02 -24.43 -6.11
C LEU A 90 7.17 -24.76 -4.63
N VAL A 91 6.37 -24.13 -3.75
CA VAL A 91 6.37 -24.39 -2.30
C VAL A 91 6.11 -25.87 -1.99
N LYS A 92 5.30 -26.57 -2.82
CA LYS A 92 5.07 -28.02 -2.67
C LYS A 92 6.33 -28.85 -2.81
N PHE A 93 7.35 -28.34 -3.49
CA PHE A 93 8.63 -29.01 -3.73
C PHE A 93 9.77 -28.40 -2.91
N VAL A 94 9.68 -27.11 -2.58
CA VAL A 94 10.67 -26.34 -1.84
C VAL A 94 9.96 -25.58 -0.70
N PRO A 95 9.71 -26.22 0.45
CA PRO A 95 8.98 -25.60 1.57
C PRO A 95 9.63 -24.32 2.09
N ALA A 96 10.94 -24.14 1.91
CA ALA A 96 11.66 -22.92 2.29
C ALA A 96 11.19 -21.65 1.56
N MET A 97 10.34 -21.75 0.54
CA MET A 97 9.77 -20.61 -0.19
C MET A 97 8.39 -20.18 0.32
N GLU A 98 7.86 -20.83 1.37
CA GLU A 98 6.53 -20.55 1.93
C GLU A 98 6.37 -19.08 2.32
N ASP A 99 7.34 -18.52 3.05
CA ASP A 99 7.35 -17.12 3.46
C ASP A 99 7.25 -16.16 2.26
N ALA A 100 7.94 -16.47 1.15
CA ALA A 100 7.91 -15.64 -0.06
C ALA A 100 6.55 -15.72 -0.77
N ALA A 101 5.91 -16.89 -0.78
CA ALA A 101 4.57 -17.08 -1.35
C ALA A 101 3.50 -16.36 -0.51
N GLU A 102 3.57 -16.49 0.83
CA GLU A 102 2.69 -15.75 1.75
C GLU A 102 2.88 -14.24 1.61
N TYR A 103 4.13 -13.79 1.52
CA TYR A 103 4.43 -12.38 1.30
C TYR A 103 3.84 -11.86 -0.02
N GLY A 104 3.94 -12.65 -1.10
CA GLY A 104 3.29 -12.33 -2.38
C GLY A 104 1.78 -12.14 -2.23
N LYS A 105 1.11 -13.01 -1.48
CA LYS A 105 -0.34 -12.91 -1.20
C LYS A 105 -0.69 -11.66 -0.40
N ILE A 106 0.14 -11.30 0.59
CA ILE A 106 -0.03 -10.07 1.37
C ILE A 106 0.12 -8.85 0.45
N GLY A 107 1.17 -8.79 -0.37
CA GLY A 107 1.37 -7.70 -1.33
C GLY A 107 0.20 -7.57 -2.31
N ARG A 108 -0.32 -8.70 -2.78
CA ARG A 108 -1.50 -8.77 -3.65
C ARG A 108 -2.79 -8.30 -2.98
N TYR A 109 -2.96 -8.54 -1.69
CA TYR A 109 -4.07 -8.01 -0.90
C TYR A 109 -4.01 -6.49 -0.83
N TYR A 110 -2.86 -5.92 -0.43
CA TYR A 110 -2.69 -4.46 -0.35
C TYR A 110 -2.81 -3.73 -1.69
N ALA A 111 -2.47 -4.39 -2.80
CA ALA A 111 -2.55 -3.80 -4.12
C ALA A 111 -3.99 -3.74 -4.69
N ALA A 112 -4.93 -4.49 -4.13
CA ALA A 112 -6.27 -4.64 -4.72
C ALA A 112 -7.41 -4.34 -3.76
N GLU A 113 -7.21 -4.58 -2.46
CA GLU A 113 -8.25 -4.44 -1.45
C GLU A 113 -8.22 -3.04 -0.82
N SER A 114 -9.41 -2.50 -0.61
CA SER A 114 -9.58 -1.21 0.05
C SER A 114 -9.41 -1.36 1.56
N MET A 115 -8.60 -0.48 2.15
CA MET A 115 -8.36 -0.45 3.60
C MET A 115 -9.45 0.31 4.37
N LEU A 116 -10.50 0.72 3.68
CA LEU A 116 -11.57 1.51 4.25
C LEU A 116 -12.67 0.58 4.76
N ILE A 117 -13.54 1.11 5.60
CA ILE A 117 -14.69 0.38 6.10
C ILE A 117 -15.68 0.19 4.95
N LEU A 118 -16.06 -1.06 4.69
CA LEU A 118 -17.18 -1.39 3.83
C LEU A 118 -18.47 -0.94 4.52
N ASP A 119 -19.19 -0.03 3.89
CA ASP A 119 -20.47 0.45 4.39
C ASP A 119 -21.54 -0.64 4.21
N PRO A 120 -22.13 -1.17 5.29
CA PRO A 120 -23.12 -2.24 5.19
C PRO A 120 -24.44 -1.77 4.54
N GLU A 121 -24.70 -0.47 4.47
CA GLU A 121 -25.93 0.09 3.90
C GLU A 121 -25.84 0.23 2.37
N THR A 122 -24.67 0.62 1.86
CA THR A 122 -24.47 0.86 0.42
C THR A 122 -23.75 -0.30 -0.28
N GLY A 123 -23.04 -1.15 0.48
CA GLY A 123 -22.16 -2.18 -0.08
C GLY A 123 -20.88 -1.61 -0.71
N GLU A 124 -20.60 -0.32 -0.49
CA GLU A 124 -19.41 0.36 -0.99
C GLU A 124 -18.48 0.74 0.15
N TYR A 125 -17.18 0.85 -0.11
CA TYR A 125 -16.27 1.36 0.89
C TYR A 125 -16.58 2.83 1.21
N SER A 126 -16.34 3.26 2.45
CA SER A 126 -16.61 4.63 2.89
C SER A 126 -15.47 5.20 3.71
N ALA A 127 -14.81 6.22 3.16
CA ALA A 127 -13.77 6.97 3.85
C ALA A 127 -14.34 7.86 4.97
N GLU A 128 -15.63 8.21 4.92
CA GLU A 128 -16.27 8.99 5.99
C GLU A 128 -16.54 8.13 7.23
N LYS A 129 -16.95 6.88 6.99
CA LYS A 129 -17.15 5.90 8.06
C LYS A 129 -15.83 5.32 8.56
N THR A 130 -14.72 5.49 7.83
CA THR A 130 -13.40 4.99 8.25
C THR A 130 -12.72 5.96 9.22
N PRO A 131 -12.46 5.56 10.47
CA PRO A 131 -11.73 6.38 11.42
C PRO A 131 -10.31 6.69 10.90
N SER A 132 -9.91 7.95 10.99
CA SER A 132 -8.53 8.39 10.74
C SER A 132 -8.09 9.34 11.84
N TYR A 133 -6.80 9.30 12.17
CA TYR A 133 -6.19 10.09 13.24
C TYR A 133 -4.84 10.63 12.79
N GLY A 134 -4.41 11.74 13.37
CA GLY A 134 -3.16 12.42 12.99
C GLY A 134 -3.40 13.59 12.03
N LYS A 135 -2.31 14.30 11.71
CA LYS A 135 -2.30 15.46 10.80
C LYS A 135 -1.20 15.37 9.74
N ASP A 136 -0.29 14.41 9.87
CA ASP A 136 0.77 14.18 8.89
C ASP A 136 0.14 13.74 7.57
N THR A 137 0.49 14.42 6.49
CA THR A 137 0.03 14.06 5.15
C THR A 137 1.08 13.25 4.40
N LEU A 138 0.65 12.62 3.31
CA LEU A 138 1.59 11.93 2.42
C LEU A 138 2.55 12.90 1.72
N GLU A 139 2.08 14.10 1.42
CA GLU A 139 2.92 15.15 0.83
C GLU A 139 4.02 15.58 1.81
N ASP A 140 3.69 15.78 3.10
CA ASP A 140 4.69 16.07 4.15
C ASP A 140 5.72 14.94 4.27
N PHE A 141 5.30 13.70 4.07
CA PHE A 141 6.20 12.55 4.04
C PHE A 141 7.14 12.62 2.83
N PHE A 142 6.63 12.82 1.62
CA PHE A 142 7.47 12.92 0.42
C PHE A 142 8.45 14.09 0.51
N GLU A 143 8.04 15.27 0.96
CA GLU A 143 8.93 16.42 1.15
C GLU A 143 10.08 16.10 2.11
N ARG A 144 9.77 15.44 3.23
CA ARG A 144 10.76 15.03 4.22
C ARG A 144 11.76 14.04 3.63
N VAL A 145 11.29 13.01 2.95
CA VAL A 145 12.15 12.00 2.30
C VAL A 145 13.03 12.63 1.22
N LEU A 146 12.49 13.58 0.44
CA LEU A 146 13.25 14.30 -0.57
C LEU A 146 14.36 15.18 0.01
N ARG A 147 14.11 15.80 1.17
CA ARG A 147 15.06 16.70 1.86
C ARG A 147 16.12 15.94 2.66
N GLU A 148 15.69 14.94 3.43
CA GLU A 148 16.48 14.29 4.48
C GLU A 148 16.93 12.87 4.11
N GLY A 149 16.39 12.32 3.02
CA GLY A 149 16.52 10.89 2.71
C GLY A 149 15.63 10.03 3.63
N MET A 150 15.77 8.71 3.53
CA MET A 150 15.03 7.75 4.37
C MET A 150 15.70 7.50 5.74
N ALA A 151 16.71 8.31 6.12
CA ALA A 151 17.51 8.08 7.32
C ALA A 151 16.63 8.04 8.59
N GLY A 152 16.70 6.95 9.35
CA GLY A 152 15.84 6.71 10.53
C GLY A 152 14.53 5.97 10.26
N GLN A 153 14.16 5.77 8.99
CA GLN A 153 13.16 4.78 8.55
C GLN A 153 13.80 3.57 7.87
N GLU A 154 15.12 3.47 7.96
CA GLU A 154 15.88 2.31 7.50
C GLU A 154 15.53 1.12 8.40
N LEU A 155 14.84 0.14 7.85
CA LEU A 155 14.86 -1.20 8.42
C LEU A 155 16.31 -1.68 8.28
N GLY A 156 16.90 -2.24 9.33
CA GLY A 156 18.21 -2.91 9.27
C GLY A 156 18.23 -4.08 8.26
N GLU A 157 18.58 -5.30 8.67
CA GLU A 157 18.71 -6.47 7.76
C GLU A 157 17.42 -6.92 7.02
N ARG A 158 16.36 -6.11 6.96
CA ARG A 158 15.11 -6.38 6.22
C ARG A 158 14.96 -5.58 4.92
N THR A 159 16.07 -5.30 4.24
CA THR A 159 16.11 -4.76 2.86
C THR A 159 15.83 -5.83 1.81
N ILE A 160 15.96 -7.11 2.18
CA ILE A 160 15.63 -8.27 1.36
C ILE A 160 14.43 -8.99 1.98
N PHE A 161 13.23 -8.44 1.90
CA PHE A 161 11.99 -9.23 2.05
C PHE A 161 10.92 -8.62 1.15
#